data_AF-A0AAP0CDW7-F1
#
_entry.id   AF-A0AAP0CDW7-F1
#
_cell.length_a   1.000
_cell.length_b   1.000
_cell.length_c   1.000
_cell.angle_alpha   90.00
_cell.angle_beta   90.00
_cell.angle_gamma   90.00
#
_symmetry.space_group_name_H-M   'P 1'
#
loop_
_entity.id
_entity.type
_entity.pdbx_description
1 polymer ?
#
loop_
_entity_poly.entity_id
_entity_poly.type
_entity_poly.pdbx_seq_one_letter_code
_entity_poly.pdbx_strand_id
1 'polypeptide(L)'
;MDSYFSVLWLLIILTLSSSQVDASKHSIPIITVVGVVYCDPCHNNSFSTHSYFLPGAEVRIDCKFKAASARSAEQITFSVNRTTNRHGVYKLDIPSVDGIDCAKEAAVVNTCRASLIKSTSAACNVPAFTTTSDEFSVKSRQANLCIYTMYALSFRPSKKDLAICGK
;
A
#
# COMPACT_ATOMS: atom_id res chain seq x y z
N MET A 1 -11.50 -66.19 13.46
CA MET A 1 -10.53 -65.26 12.82
C MET A 1 -11.17 -63.88 12.61
N ASP A 2 -12.18 -63.54 13.42
CA ASP A 2 -13.19 -62.55 13.04
C ASP A 2 -13.01 -61.21 13.76
N SER A 3 -12.40 -61.21 14.95
CA SER A 3 -12.09 -59.98 15.68
C SER A 3 -10.94 -59.18 15.04
N TYR A 4 -9.93 -59.85 14.47
CA TYR A 4 -8.78 -59.16 13.84
C TYR A 4 -9.19 -58.40 12.56
N PHE A 5 -10.13 -58.97 11.79
CA PHE A 5 -10.67 -58.31 10.59
C PHE A 5 -11.48 -57.06 10.93
N SER A 6 -12.25 -57.08 12.02
CA SER A 6 -13.06 -55.93 12.45
C SER A 6 -12.20 -54.75 12.94
N VAL A 7 -11.12 -55.03 13.68
CA VAL A 7 -10.18 -54.00 14.15
C VAL A 7 -9.39 -53.39 12.98
N LEU A 8 -8.99 -54.21 12.00
CA LEU A 8 -8.28 -53.74 10.81
C LEU A 8 -9.16 -52.82 9.95
N TRP A 9 -10.46 -53.12 9.83
CA TRP A 9 -11.43 -52.26 9.13
C TRP A 9 -11.66 -50.92 9.85
N LEU A 10 -11.72 -50.91 11.19
CA LEU A 10 -11.85 -49.66 11.96
C LEU A 10 -10.62 -48.75 11.78
N LEU A 11 -9.41 -49.32 11.73
CA LEU A 11 -8.16 -48.58 11.50
C LEU A 11 -8.07 -47.99 10.08
N ILE A 12 -8.63 -48.68 9.08
CA ILE A 12 -8.71 -48.18 7.71
C ILE A 12 -9.70 -47.01 7.59
N ILE A 13 -10.84 -47.07 8.29
CA ILE A 13 -11.83 -45.95 8.30
C ILE A 13 -11.27 -44.71 9.02
N LEU A 14 -10.50 -44.88 10.10
CA LEU A 14 -9.86 -43.75 10.79
C LEU A 14 -8.80 -43.03 9.94
N THR A 15 -8.10 -43.75 9.05
CA THR A 15 -7.05 -43.17 8.20
C THR A 15 -7.58 -42.50 6.92
N LEU A 16 -8.79 -42.86 6.46
CA LEU A 16 -9.44 -42.22 5.30
C LEU A 16 -10.11 -40.86 5.62
N SER A 17 -10.26 -40.51 6.90
CA SER A 17 -11.06 -39.35 7.33
C SER A 17 -10.31 -38.00 7.33
N SER A 18 -9.03 -37.97 6.98
CA SER A 18 -8.18 -36.76 7.13
C SER A 18 -7.64 -36.20 5.81
N SER A 19 -8.46 -36.23 4.76
CA SER A 19 -8.20 -35.45 3.54
C SER A 19 -9.04 -34.18 3.54
N GLN A 20 -8.83 -33.29 4.52
CA GLN A 20 -9.30 -31.92 4.42
C GLN A 20 -8.41 -31.24 3.38
N VAL A 21 -8.76 -31.39 2.10
CA VAL A 21 -8.29 -30.47 1.07
C VAL A 21 -9.01 -29.17 1.39
N ASP A 22 -8.39 -28.33 2.23
CA ASP A 22 -8.75 -26.93 2.31
C ASP A 22 -8.58 -26.39 0.89
N ALA A 23 -9.69 -26.31 0.16
CA ALA A 23 -9.81 -25.40 -0.95
C ALA A 23 -9.63 -24.01 -0.34
N SER A 24 -8.37 -23.60 -0.20
CA SER A 24 -8.00 -22.23 0.12
C SER A 24 -8.75 -21.39 -0.89
N LYS A 25 -9.88 -20.80 -0.44
CA LYS A 25 -10.58 -19.76 -1.18
C LYS A 25 -9.50 -18.76 -1.50
N HIS A 26 -9.06 -18.75 -2.75
CA HIS A 26 -8.00 -17.86 -3.21
C HIS A 26 -8.58 -16.46 -3.06
N SER A 27 -8.35 -15.86 -1.90
CA SER A 27 -8.91 -14.57 -1.58
C SER A 27 -8.12 -13.58 -2.41
N ILE A 28 -8.81 -13.01 -3.38
CA ILE A 28 -8.30 -12.07 -4.36
C ILE A 28 -7.53 -10.95 -3.63
N PRO A 29 -6.22 -10.76 -3.90
CA PRO A 29 -5.43 -9.82 -3.14
C PRO A 29 -5.83 -8.37 -3.44
N ILE A 30 -6.08 -7.57 -2.40
CA ILE A 30 -6.31 -6.13 -2.57
C ILE A 30 -4.98 -5.42 -2.36
N ILE A 31 -4.61 -4.59 -3.33
CA ILE A 31 -3.44 -3.73 -3.23
C ILE A 31 -3.91 -2.34 -2.80
N THR A 32 -3.39 -1.88 -1.68
CA THR A 32 -3.66 -0.55 -1.14
C THR A 32 -2.39 0.28 -1.15
N VAL A 33 -2.41 1.39 -1.87
CA VAL A 33 -1.35 2.42 -1.82
C VAL A 33 -1.82 3.53 -0.88
N VAL A 34 -1.00 3.87 0.10
CA VAL A 34 -1.34 4.86 1.14
C VAL A 34 -0.15 5.76 1.43
N GLY A 35 -0.43 7.03 1.66
CA GLY A 35 0.56 7.99 2.12
C GLY A 35 -0.09 9.21 2.74
N VAL A 36 0.75 10.13 3.21
CA VAL A 36 0.30 11.35 3.89
C VAL A 36 0.88 12.59 3.24
N VAL A 37 0.12 13.68 3.29
CA VAL A 37 0.59 15.04 2.99
C VAL A 37 0.48 15.88 4.26
N TYR A 38 1.54 16.59 4.58
CA TYR A 38 1.59 17.49 5.73
C TYR A 38 2.17 18.85 5.37
N CYS A 39 1.92 19.84 6.22
CA CYS A 39 2.56 21.13 6.16
C CYS A 39 3.82 21.12 7.02
N ASP A 40 4.94 21.55 6.45
CA ASP A 40 6.18 21.86 7.14
C ASP A 40 6.33 23.38 7.30
N PRO A 41 5.75 23.98 8.35
CA PRO A 41 5.78 25.43 8.54
C PRO A 41 7.19 25.96 8.82
N CYS A 42 8.09 25.10 9.30
CA CYS A 42 9.42 25.50 9.74
C CYS A 42 10.51 25.24 8.70
N HIS A 43 10.15 24.69 7.54
CA HIS A 43 11.05 24.40 6.43
C HIS A 43 12.16 23.39 6.82
N ASN A 44 11.84 22.44 7.71
CA ASN A 44 12.75 21.42 8.20
C ASN A 44 12.94 20.25 7.21
N ASN A 45 12.16 20.21 6.12
CA ASN A 45 12.07 19.10 5.16
C ASN A 45 11.83 17.73 5.83
N SER A 46 11.23 17.76 7.02
CA SER A 46 10.96 16.60 7.86
C SER A 46 9.78 16.90 8.77
N PHE A 47 9.21 15.88 9.41
CA PHE A 47 8.11 16.07 10.34
C PHE A 47 8.63 16.69 11.64
N SER A 48 7.93 17.69 12.16
CA SER A 48 8.32 18.43 13.38
C SER A 48 7.11 18.68 14.29
N THR A 49 7.34 19.22 15.49
CA THR A 49 6.28 19.55 16.45
C THR A 49 5.25 20.54 15.90
N HIS A 50 5.65 21.40 14.95
CA HIS A 50 4.75 22.37 14.32
C HIS A 50 4.09 21.85 13.03
N SER A 51 4.49 20.67 12.56
CA SER A 51 3.92 20.06 11.38
C SER A 51 2.47 19.64 11.63
N TYR A 52 1.62 19.80 10.62
CA TYR A 52 0.22 19.40 10.68
C TYR A 52 -0.23 18.77 9.37
N PHE A 53 -1.17 17.84 9.45
CA PHE A 53 -1.68 17.15 8.26
C PHE A 53 -2.51 18.09 7.38
N LEU A 54 -2.37 17.96 6.06
CA LEU A 54 -3.07 18.82 5.09
C LEU A 54 -4.28 18.10 4.49
N PRO A 55 -5.51 18.42 4.90
CA PRO A 55 -6.70 17.92 4.25
C PRO A 55 -6.97 18.62 2.91
N GLY A 56 -7.48 17.90 1.93
CA GLY A 56 -7.81 18.47 0.62
C GLY A 56 -6.62 18.66 -0.33
N ALA A 57 -5.39 18.29 0.07
CA ALA A 57 -4.24 18.29 -0.83
C ALA A 57 -4.43 17.26 -1.95
N GLU A 58 -4.11 17.65 -3.18
CA GLU A 58 -4.21 16.79 -4.35
C GLU A 58 -2.83 16.19 -4.67
N VAL A 59 -2.81 14.89 -4.90
CA VAL A 59 -1.62 14.11 -5.25
C VAL A 59 -1.90 13.26 -6.48
N ARG A 60 -0.91 13.11 -7.36
CA ARG A 60 -0.92 12.08 -8.40
C ARG A 60 -0.22 10.84 -7.87
N ILE A 61 -0.85 9.69 -8.03
CA ILE A 61 -0.27 8.38 -7.74
C ILE A 61 -0.03 7.68 -9.07
N ASP A 62 1.22 7.32 -9.32
CA ASP A 62 1.68 6.62 -10.51
C ASP A 62 2.27 5.27 -10.08
N CYS A 63 1.59 4.17 -10.40
CA CYS A 63 2.00 2.81 -10.09
C CYS A 63 2.23 1.99 -11.36
N LYS A 64 3.22 1.11 -11.32
CA LYS A 64 3.59 0.20 -12.39
C LYS A 64 3.75 -1.20 -11.82
N PHE A 65 2.97 -2.14 -12.34
CA PHE A 65 2.99 -3.55 -11.97
C PHE A 65 3.43 -4.38 -13.17
N LYS A 66 4.27 -5.38 -12.94
CA LYS A 66 4.55 -6.40 -13.96
C LYS A 66 3.46 -7.48 -13.87
N ALA A 67 2.90 -7.87 -15.00
CA ALA A 67 2.00 -9.00 -15.05
C ALA A 67 2.73 -10.29 -14.64
N ALA A 68 2.06 -11.17 -13.89
CA ALA A 68 2.60 -12.44 -13.43
C ALA A 68 2.75 -13.50 -14.54
N SER A 69 2.24 -13.21 -15.75
CA SER A 69 2.34 -14.12 -16.89
C SER A 69 3.75 -14.12 -17.48
N ALA A 70 4.42 -15.27 -17.45
CA ALA A 70 5.70 -15.48 -18.13
C ALA A 70 5.61 -15.36 -19.67
N ARG A 71 4.41 -15.25 -20.26
CA ARG A 71 4.18 -15.17 -21.71
C ARG A 71 4.06 -13.75 -22.26
N SER A 72 3.87 -12.72 -21.43
CA SER A 72 3.82 -11.34 -21.89
C SER A 72 4.55 -10.42 -20.90
N ALA A 73 5.44 -9.56 -21.41
CA ALA A 73 6.10 -8.51 -20.63
C ALA A 73 5.15 -7.32 -20.38
N GLU A 74 3.87 -7.60 -20.17
CA GLU A 74 2.84 -6.57 -20.04
C GLU A 74 3.00 -5.84 -18.71
N GLN A 75 3.12 -4.51 -18.81
CA GLN A 75 3.22 -3.60 -17.68
C GLN A 75 1.88 -2.92 -17.49
N ILE A 76 1.27 -3.14 -16.33
CA ILE A 76 0.00 -2.50 -15.96
C ILE A 76 0.35 -1.20 -15.25
N THR A 77 -0.17 -0.08 -15.76
CA THR A 77 0.07 1.25 -15.19
C THR A 77 -1.23 1.82 -14.63
N PHE A 78 -1.19 2.28 -13.39
CA PHE A 78 -2.27 3.05 -12.76
C PHE A 78 -1.77 4.47 -12.52
N SER A 79 -2.46 5.45 -13.09
CA SER A 79 -2.19 6.87 -12.84
C SER A 79 -3.49 7.56 -12.45
N VAL A 80 -3.54 8.08 -11.23
CA VAL A 80 -4.77 8.69 -10.73
C VAL A 80 -4.51 9.81 -9.72
N ASN A 81 -5.34 10.84 -9.78
CA ASN A 81 -5.34 11.89 -8.78
C ASN A 81 -6.16 11.45 -7.57
N ARG A 82 -5.64 11.76 -6.37
CA ARG A 82 -6.33 11.56 -5.10
C ARG A 82 -6.24 12.81 -4.26
N THR A 83 -7.26 13.00 -3.44
CA THR A 83 -7.33 14.10 -2.48
C THR A 83 -7.18 13.53 -1.08
N THR A 84 -6.39 14.20 -0.24
CA THR A 84 -6.21 13.79 1.14
C THR A 84 -7.46 14.02 1.98
N ASN A 85 -7.72 13.09 2.90
CA ASN A 85 -8.81 13.21 3.86
C ASN A 85 -8.46 14.17 5.02
N ARG A 86 -9.35 14.25 6.03
CA ARG A 86 -9.17 15.12 7.21
C ARG A 86 -7.87 14.90 8.00
N HIS A 87 -7.23 13.75 7.85
CA HIS A 87 -5.95 13.41 8.50
C HIS A 87 -4.77 13.53 7.55
N GLY A 88 -4.92 14.19 6.39
CA GLY A 88 -3.87 14.32 5.38
C GLY A 88 -3.54 13.02 4.65
N VAL A 89 -4.36 11.97 4.79
CA VAL A 89 -4.09 10.66 4.18
C VAL A 89 -4.73 10.60 2.79
N TYR A 90 -3.95 10.19 1.79
CA TYR A 90 -4.45 9.77 0.48
C TYR A 90 -4.39 8.24 0.37
N LYS A 91 -5.34 7.65 -0.37
CA LYS A 91 -5.46 6.21 -0.54
C LYS A 91 -5.89 5.84 -1.96
N LEU A 92 -5.31 4.78 -2.49
CA LEU A 92 -5.73 4.13 -3.73
C LEU A 92 -5.85 2.62 -3.46
N ASP A 93 -7.05 2.09 -3.65
CA ASP A 93 -7.27 0.65 -3.70
C ASP A 93 -7.28 0.21 -5.15
N ILE A 94 -6.42 -0.75 -5.48
CA ILE A 94 -6.31 -1.37 -6.80
C ILE A 94 -6.92 -2.76 -6.65
N PRO A 95 -8.06 -3.06 -7.31
CA PRO A 95 -8.61 -4.40 -7.30
C PRO A 95 -7.61 -5.33 -7.99
N SER A 96 -7.51 -6.58 -7.52
CA SER A 96 -6.74 -7.59 -8.24
C SER A 96 -7.31 -7.71 -9.66
N VAL A 97 -6.50 -7.36 -10.64
CA VAL A 97 -6.70 -7.82 -12.00
C VAL A 97 -5.83 -9.06 -12.17
N ASP A 98 -6.25 -9.99 -13.03
CA ASP A 98 -5.49 -11.21 -13.30
C ASP A 98 -4.04 -10.84 -13.63
N GLY A 99 -3.10 -11.38 -12.84
CA GLY A 99 -1.67 -11.16 -13.02
C GLY A 99 -1.02 -10.07 -12.16
N ILE A 100 -1.72 -9.36 -11.26
CA ILE A 100 -1.04 -8.55 -10.24
C ILE A 100 -1.00 -9.33 -8.92
N ASP A 101 0.14 -9.98 -8.66
CA ASP A 101 0.42 -10.58 -7.36
C ASP A 101 1.24 -9.61 -6.51
N CYS A 102 0.96 -9.59 -5.22
CA CYS A 102 1.78 -8.82 -4.29
C CYS A 102 3.17 -9.42 -4.29
N ALA A 103 4.18 -8.60 -4.63
CA ALA A 103 5.57 -9.00 -4.81
C ALA A 103 5.94 -10.23 -3.96
N LYS A 104 5.83 -11.43 -4.56
CA LYS A 104 6.44 -12.64 -4.01
C LYS A 104 7.92 -12.54 -4.30
N GLU A 105 8.73 -13.04 -3.38
CA GLU A 105 10.17 -12.83 -3.16
C GLU A 105 11.14 -13.07 -4.35
N ALA A 106 10.79 -12.91 -5.63
CA ALA A 106 11.77 -13.20 -6.69
C ALA A 106 11.73 -12.41 -8.01
N ALA A 107 10.66 -11.70 -8.42
CA ALA A 107 10.69 -11.15 -9.80
C ALA A 107 9.81 -9.93 -10.13
N VAL A 108 8.84 -9.59 -9.29
CA VAL A 108 7.87 -8.53 -9.63
C VAL A 108 8.32 -7.21 -8.99
N VAL A 109 9.08 -6.44 -9.76
CA VAL A 109 9.41 -5.04 -9.40
C VAL A 109 8.15 -4.20 -9.63
N ASN A 110 7.30 -4.15 -8.61
CA ASN A 110 6.22 -3.17 -8.53
C ASN A 110 6.83 -1.84 -8.07
N THR A 111 6.46 -0.76 -8.73
CA THR A 111 6.86 0.58 -8.30
C THR A 111 5.66 1.49 -8.24
N CYS A 112 5.47 2.15 -7.11
CA CYS A 112 4.55 3.28 -6.99
C CYS A 112 5.32 4.54 -6.58
N ARG A 113 4.86 5.66 -7.12
CA ARG A 113 5.36 6.99 -6.82
C ARG A 113 4.18 7.93 -6.62
N ALA A 114 4.26 8.79 -5.61
CA ALA A 114 3.28 9.84 -5.40
C ALA A 114 3.94 11.21 -5.57
N SER A 115 3.26 12.15 -6.25
CA SER A 115 3.71 13.52 -6.44
C SER A 115 2.64 14.54 -6.09
N LEU A 116 3.03 15.66 -5.47
CA LEU A 116 2.13 16.76 -5.15
C LEU A 116 1.61 17.44 -6.41
N ILE A 117 0.31 17.76 -6.43
CA ILE A 117 -0.31 18.61 -7.45
C ILE A 117 -0.59 19.99 -6.87
N LYS A 118 -1.43 20.06 -5.83
CA LYS A 118 -1.83 21.33 -5.22
C LYS A 118 -2.27 21.17 -3.77
N SER A 119 -2.19 22.27 -3.03
CA SER A 119 -2.76 22.40 -1.69
C SER A 119 -4.01 23.26 -1.76
N THR A 120 -5.02 22.92 -0.95
CA THR A 120 -6.19 23.77 -0.70
C THR A 120 -5.92 24.84 0.36
N SER A 121 -4.84 24.71 1.14
CA SER A 121 -4.47 25.67 2.17
C SER A 121 -3.65 26.82 1.56
N ALA A 122 -4.21 28.03 1.55
CA ALA A 122 -3.48 29.22 1.10
C ALA A 122 -2.26 29.55 1.98
N ALA A 123 -2.29 29.16 3.26
CA ALA A 123 -1.18 29.36 4.19
C ALA A 123 -0.04 28.34 4.01
N CYS A 124 -0.30 27.21 3.33
CA CYS A 124 0.68 26.15 3.14
C CYS A 124 0.51 25.50 1.76
N ASN A 125 0.99 26.19 0.73
CA ASN A 125 0.81 25.84 -0.67
C ASN A 125 2.10 25.79 -1.49
N VAL A 126 3.27 26.07 -0.91
CA VAL A 126 4.55 25.98 -1.62
C VAL A 126 5.05 24.54 -1.51
N PRO A 127 5.27 23.82 -2.62
CA PRO A 127 5.79 22.45 -2.56
C PRO A 127 7.17 22.40 -1.88
N ALA A 128 7.38 21.42 -0.99
CA ALA A 128 8.66 21.18 -0.31
C ALA A 128 9.19 19.78 -0.66
N PHE A 129 8.65 18.71 -0.06
CA PHE A 129 8.92 17.34 -0.48
C PHE A 129 7.88 16.91 -1.50
N THR A 130 8.22 17.08 -2.79
CA THR A 130 7.25 17.05 -3.89
C THR A 130 6.96 15.66 -4.41
N THR A 131 7.89 14.72 -4.24
CA THR A 131 7.76 13.38 -4.80
C THR A 131 8.38 12.32 -3.91
N THR A 132 7.71 11.20 -3.76
CA THR A 132 8.22 10.05 -3.00
C THR A 132 9.30 9.30 -3.78
N SER A 133 10.19 8.62 -3.06
CA SER A 133 10.97 7.51 -3.61
C SER A 133 10.08 6.28 -3.80
N ASP A 134 10.67 5.20 -4.31
CA ASP A 134 10.01 3.90 -4.44
C ASP A 134 9.51 3.37 -3.08
N GLU A 135 8.50 2.50 -3.16
CA GLU A 135 7.59 2.10 -2.09
C GLU A 135 8.13 1.08 -1.08
N PHE A 136 7.58 1.09 0.15
CA PHE A 136 7.73 -0.01 1.11
C PHE A 136 6.45 -0.85 1.20
N SER A 137 6.54 -2.15 0.94
CA SER A 137 5.40 -3.07 0.94
C SER A 137 5.30 -3.85 2.26
N VAL A 138 4.15 -3.79 2.92
CA VAL A 138 3.79 -4.68 4.03
C VAL A 138 2.76 -5.70 3.56
N LYS A 139 3.07 -6.99 3.73
CA LYS A 139 2.20 -8.12 3.37
C LYS A 139 1.57 -8.74 4.62
N SER A 140 0.24 -8.80 4.68
CA SER A 140 -0.48 -9.59 5.68
C SER A 140 -0.81 -10.98 5.15
N ARG A 141 -0.18 -12.03 5.71
CA ARG A 141 -0.38 -13.43 5.28
C ARG A 141 -1.77 -13.98 5.59
N GLN A 142 -2.48 -13.42 6.58
CA GLN A 142 -3.82 -13.89 6.97
C GLN A 142 -4.95 -13.22 6.16
N ALA A 143 -4.70 -12.07 5.55
CA ALA A 143 -5.75 -11.24 4.94
C ALA A 143 -5.63 -11.06 3.42
N ASN A 144 -4.63 -11.66 2.76
CA ASN A 144 -4.31 -11.41 1.34
C ASN A 144 -4.31 -9.90 1.00
N LEU A 145 -3.79 -9.09 1.93
CA LEU A 145 -3.77 -7.63 1.83
C LEU A 145 -2.33 -7.16 1.68
N CYS A 146 -2.12 -6.24 0.74
CA CYS A 146 -0.82 -5.71 0.40
C CYS A 146 -0.87 -4.20 0.48
N ILE A 147 -0.15 -3.66 1.46
CA ILE A 147 -0.17 -2.24 1.76
C ILE A 147 1.17 -1.66 1.34
N TYR A 148 1.13 -0.77 0.35
CA TYR A 148 2.27 0.01 -0.10
C TYR A 148 2.22 1.37 0.58
N THR A 149 3.16 1.58 1.50
CA THR A 149 3.26 2.83 2.25
C THR A 149 4.25 3.76 1.54
N MET A 150 3.78 4.94 1.19
CA MET A 150 4.55 5.99 0.54
C MET A 150 5.20 6.90 1.58
N TYR A 151 6.37 7.44 1.24
CA TYR A 151 6.98 8.53 2.03
C TYR A 151 6.04 9.74 2.12
N ALA A 152 6.12 10.46 3.23
CA ALA A 152 5.31 11.65 3.46
C ALA A 152 5.70 12.76 2.48
N LEU A 153 4.70 13.35 1.82
CA LEU A 153 4.87 14.54 0.98
C LEU A 153 4.60 15.80 1.81
N SER A 154 5.19 16.92 1.41
CA SER A 154 5.00 18.16 2.17
C SER A 154 4.87 19.42 1.32
N PHE A 155 3.96 20.28 1.78
CA PHE A 155 3.96 21.70 1.44
C PHE A 155 4.57 22.50 2.60
N ARG A 156 4.88 23.76 2.33
CA ARG A 156 5.30 24.75 3.32
C ARG A 156 4.67 26.11 3.02
N PRO A 157 4.67 27.04 3.99
CA PRO A 157 4.35 28.45 3.75
C PRO A 157 5.38 29.11 2.83
N SER A 158 5.01 30.26 2.26
CA SER A 158 5.94 31.08 1.48
C SER A 158 7.05 31.71 2.33
N LYS A 159 6.81 31.90 3.63
CA LYS A 159 7.75 32.46 4.60
C LYS A 159 7.73 31.64 5.88
N LYS A 160 8.92 31.33 6.40
CA LYS A 160 9.10 30.71 7.73
C LYS A 160 8.69 31.71 8.80
N ASP A 161 7.83 31.31 9.73
CA ASP A 161 7.52 32.10 10.91
C ASP A 161 8.58 31.87 11.99
N LEU A 162 9.43 32.87 12.21
CA LEU A 162 10.53 32.79 13.17
C LEU A 162 10.05 32.84 14.64
N ALA A 163 8.85 33.37 14.90
CA ALA A 163 8.31 33.41 16.25
C ALA A 163 7.87 32.01 16.72
N ILE A 164 7.38 31.20 15.78
CA ILE A 164 6.92 29.83 16.06
C ILE A 164 8.06 28.83 15.91
N CYS A 165 8.84 28.93 14.85
CA CYS A 165 9.85 27.92 14.48
C CYS A 165 11.23 28.16 15.09
N GLY A 166 11.43 29.27 15.80
CA GLY A 166 12.76 29.71 16.23
C GLY A 166 13.64 30.13 15.04
N LYS A 167 14.89 30.49 15.36
CA LYS A 167 15.92 30.78 14.35
C LYS A 167 16.23 29.53 13.53
#